data_AF-A0A7Y2BED4-F1
#
_entry.id   AF-A0A7Y2BED4-F1
#
_cell.length_a   1.000
_cell.length_b   1.000
_cell.length_c   1.000
_cell.angle_alpha   90.00
_cell.angle_beta   90.00
_cell.angle_gamma   90.00
#
_symmetry.space_group_name_H-M   'P 1'
#
loop_
_entity.id
_entity.type
_entity.pdbx_description
1 polymer ?
#
loop_
_entity_poly.entity_id
_entity_poly.type
_entity_poly.pdbx_seq_one_letter_code
_entity_poly.pdbx_strand_id
1 'polypeptide(L)'
;MKNLIFIVLCFFSLNLLGQQSNSQIDKAAATITKLYDLNSNQAAQYNQIIKTKKAAYKKLKGSDKKINSEAVKKIELEYEKSFKAILNEKQIKIFEVQQQIAKGLREDAPQSSVNRPVK
;
A
#
# COMPACT_ATOMS: atom_id res chain seq x y z
N MET A 1 -14.18 -14.55 -21.99
CA MET A 1 -14.05 -15.07 -20.61
C MET A 1 -13.87 -13.89 -19.68
N LYS A 2 -14.89 -13.59 -18.86
CA LYS A 2 -14.91 -12.46 -17.92
C LYS A 2 -14.34 -12.91 -16.58
N ASN A 3 -13.04 -12.70 -16.36
CA ASN A 3 -12.45 -12.90 -15.04
C ASN A 3 -12.53 -11.58 -14.27
N LEU A 4 -13.55 -11.50 -13.42
CA LEU A 4 -13.72 -10.54 -12.33
C LEU A 4 -12.48 -10.58 -11.41
N ILE A 5 -11.51 -9.69 -11.63
CA ILE A 5 -10.50 -9.36 -10.62
C ILE A 5 -11.09 -8.23 -9.79
N PHE A 6 -11.97 -8.62 -8.86
CA PHE A 6 -12.55 -7.75 -7.85
C PHE A 6 -11.59 -7.67 -6.65
N ILE A 7 -11.12 -6.45 -6.37
CA ILE A 7 -10.74 -5.95 -5.03
C ILE A 7 -9.54 -6.65 -4.36
N VAL A 8 -8.33 -6.25 -4.76
CA VAL A 8 -7.13 -6.30 -3.88
C VAL A 8 -6.58 -4.87 -3.69
N LEU A 9 -7.49 -3.89 -3.52
CA LEU A 9 -7.13 -2.48 -3.64
C LEU A 9 -7.16 -1.67 -2.34
N CYS A 10 -7.66 -2.22 -1.25
CA CYS A 10 -7.85 -1.42 -0.02
C CYS A 10 -7.17 -2.00 1.24
N PHE A 11 -6.50 -3.15 1.17
CA PHE A 11 -6.07 -3.83 2.41
C PHE A 11 -4.75 -3.33 3.04
N PHE A 12 -3.98 -2.48 2.36
CA PHE A 12 -2.67 -2.07 2.89
C PHE A 12 -2.66 -0.80 3.74
N SER A 13 -3.70 0.04 3.71
CA SER A 13 -3.62 1.34 4.38
C SER A 13 -4.11 1.39 5.84
N LEU A 14 -4.78 0.35 6.35
CA LEU A 14 -5.33 0.42 7.73
C LEU A 14 -5.05 -0.79 8.64
N ASN A 15 -4.57 -1.93 8.12
CA ASN A 15 -4.20 -3.09 8.95
C ASN A 15 -2.68 -3.28 9.16
N LEU A 16 -1.83 -2.39 8.63
CA LEU A 16 -0.38 -2.44 8.87
C LEU A 16 0.02 -2.18 10.34
N LEU A 17 -0.94 -1.77 11.17
CA LEU A 17 -0.73 -1.53 12.60
C LEU A 17 -0.72 -2.84 13.42
N GLY A 18 -1.35 -3.93 12.94
CA GLY A 18 -1.35 -5.23 13.62
C GLY A 18 -0.55 -6.28 12.86
N GLN A 19 0.58 -6.71 13.43
CA GLN A 19 1.20 -8.05 13.30
C GLN A 19 0.97 -8.88 12.01
N GLN A 20 0.98 -8.31 10.80
CA GLN A 20 1.03 -9.13 9.60
C GLN A 20 2.35 -9.89 9.58
N SER A 21 2.28 -11.22 9.53
CA SER A 21 3.47 -12.06 9.47
C SER A 21 4.27 -11.76 8.20
N ASN A 22 5.58 -11.96 8.23
CA ASN A 22 6.45 -11.78 7.06
C ASN A 22 5.88 -12.49 5.82
N SER A 23 5.34 -13.70 6.02
CA SER A 23 4.70 -14.50 4.97
C SER A 23 3.49 -13.82 4.31
N GLN A 24 2.66 -13.06 5.05
CA GLN A 24 1.52 -12.36 4.44
C GLN A 24 1.97 -11.20 3.56
N ILE A 25 2.99 -10.46 3.99
CA ILE A 25 3.58 -9.38 3.21
C ILE A 25 4.20 -9.95 1.93
N ASP A 26 4.93 -11.05 2.02
CA ASP A 26 5.56 -11.70 0.87
C ASP A 26 4.51 -12.24 -0.12
N LYS A 27 3.41 -12.84 0.38
CA LYS A 27 2.28 -13.30 -0.47
C LYS A 27 1.62 -12.14 -1.21
N ALA A 28 1.42 -11.02 -0.53
CA ALA A 28 0.84 -9.84 -1.17
C ALA A 28 1.80 -9.21 -2.17
N ALA A 29 3.10 -9.18 -1.87
CA ALA A 29 4.11 -8.73 -2.82
C ALA A 29 4.07 -9.60 -4.09
N ALA A 30 4.03 -10.92 -3.95
CA ALA A 30 3.89 -11.86 -5.07
C ALA A 30 2.58 -11.66 -5.85
N THR A 31 1.49 -11.28 -5.17
CA THR A 31 0.22 -10.97 -5.82
C THR A 31 0.32 -9.71 -6.67
N ILE A 32 0.96 -8.65 -6.17
CA ILE A 32 1.18 -7.41 -6.93
C ILE A 32 2.09 -7.66 -8.14
N THR A 33 3.16 -8.44 -7.97
CA THR A 33 4.03 -8.87 -9.08
C THR A 33 3.22 -9.51 -10.21
N LYS A 34 2.24 -10.37 -9.88
CA LYS A 34 1.36 -11.00 -10.87
C LYS A 34 0.32 -10.03 -11.45
N LEU A 35 -0.33 -9.22 -10.63
CA LEU A 35 -1.38 -8.29 -11.06
C LEU A 35 -0.87 -7.23 -12.03
N TYR A 36 0.35 -6.76 -11.81
CA TYR A 36 1.00 -5.78 -12.67
C TYR A 36 1.82 -6.42 -13.80
N ASP A 37 1.87 -7.76 -13.86
CA ASP A 37 2.72 -8.50 -14.80
C ASP A 37 4.15 -7.94 -14.82
N LEU A 38 4.76 -7.84 -13.63
CA LEU A 38 6.10 -7.29 -13.49
C LEU A 38 7.11 -8.28 -14.05
N ASN A 39 8.00 -7.80 -14.92
CA ASN A 39 9.13 -8.61 -15.37
C ASN A 39 10.12 -8.90 -14.22
N SER A 40 11.08 -9.79 -14.46
CA SER A 40 12.03 -10.24 -13.43
C SER A 40 12.79 -9.10 -12.75
N ASN A 41 13.22 -8.09 -13.52
CA ASN A 41 13.92 -6.93 -12.98
C ASN A 41 12.98 -6.05 -12.13
N GLN A 42 11.79 -5.73 -12.63
CA GLN A 42 10.77 -4.97 -11.91
C GLN A 42 10.36 -5.67 -10.61
N ALA A 43 10.19 -7.00 -10.63
CA ALA A 43 9.83 -7.80 -9.47
C ALA A 43 10.93 -7.76 -8.39
N ALA A 44 12.21 -7.84 -8.78
CA ALA A 44 13.33 -7.71 -7.86
C ALA A 44 13.36 -6.32 -7.20
N GLN A 45 13.19 -5.27 -8.00
CA GLN A 45 13.13 -3.89 -7.49
C GLN A 45 11.92 -3.67 -6.56
N TYR A 46 10.75 -4.21 -6.92
CA TYR A 46 9.55 -4.14 -6.10
C TYR A 46 9.73 -4.80 -4.73
N ASN A 47 10.33 -6.00 -4.69
CA ASN A 47 10.63 -6.67 -3.43
C ASN A 47 11.56 -5.84 -2.55
N GLN A 48 12.54 -5.14 -3.14
CA GLN A 48 13.40 -4.22 -2.40
C GLN A 48 12.63 -3.02 -1.83
N ILE A 49 11.71 -2.43 -2.61
CA ILE A 49 10.82 -1.35 -2.16
C ILE A 49 10.00 -1.80 -0.94
N ILE A 50 9.42 -3.00 -0.98
CA ILE A 50 8.62 -3.55 0.13
C ILE A 50 9.48 -3.79 1.38
N LYS A 51 10.70 -4.31 1.23
CA LYS A 51 11.65 -4.47 2.35
C LYS A 51 11.98 -3.13 3.00
N THR A 52 12.26 -2.10 2.20
CA THR A 52 12.53 -0.73 2.68
C THR A 52 11.34 -0.15 3.42
N LYS A 53 10.13 -0.24 2.84
CA LYS A 53 8.87 0.23 3.46
C LYS A 53 8.65 -0.42 4.82
N LYS A 54 8.82 -1.75 4.89
CA LYS A 54 8.68 -2.52 6.13
C LYS A 54 9.70 -2.10 7.20
N ALA A 55 10.97 -1.89 6.81
CA ALA A 55 12.00 -1.45 7.73
C ALA A 55 11.69 -0.04 8.29
N ALA A 56 11.18 0.87 7.45
CA ALA A 56 10.76 2.20 7.88
C ALA A 56 9.62 2.15 8.91
N TYR A 57 8.59 1.32 8.67
CA TYR A 57 7.52 1.10 9.63
C TYR A 57 8.00 0.48 10.95
N LYS A 58 8.95 -0.46 10.89
CA LYS A 58 9.54 -1.06 12.10
C LYS A 58 10.29 -0.01 12.94
N LYS A 59 11.04 0.89 12.30
CA LYS A 59 11.72 2.01 12.98
C LYS A 59 10.73 2.97 13.64
N LEU A 60 9.62 3.29 12.96
CA LEU A 60 8.57 4.11 13.56
C LEU A 60 7.90 3.46 14.78
N LYS A 61 7.63 2.15 14.74
CA LYS A 61 7.04 1.43 15.89
C LYS A 61 7.99 1.27 17.08
N GLY A 62 9.29 1.15 16.84
CA GLY A 62 10.31 1.02 17.89
C GLY A 62 10.72 2.33 18.55
N SER A 63 10.17 3.45 18.11
CA SER A 63 10.32 4.74 18.76
C SER A 63 9.12 4.90 19.70
N ASP A 64 9.31 4.97 21.03
CA ASP A 64 8.24 5.10 22.06
C ASP A 64 7.36 6.37 21.95
N LYS A 65 7.42 7.06 20.81
CA LYS A 65 6.57 8.19 20.48
C LYS A 65 5.32 7.67 19.77
N LYS A 66 4.15 8.22 20.12
CA LYS A 66 2.91 8.05 19.34
C LYS A 66 3.25 8.10 17.84
N ILE A 67 2.79 7.10 17.09
CA ILE A 67 3.04 7.00 15.65
C ILE A 67 2.68 8.33 15.00
N ASN A 68 3.69 9.04 14.51
CA ASN A 68 3.50 10.34 13.87
C ASN A 68 2.84 10.12 12.51
N SER A 69 1.63 10.64 12.32
CA SER A 69 0.86 10.54 11.08
C SER A 69 1.60 11.12 9.88
N GLU A 70 2.42 12.15 10.09
CA GLU A 70 3.25 12.79 9.08
C GLU A 70 4.41 11.88 8.63
N ALA A 71 5.02 11.15 9.58
CA ALA A 71 6.04 10.16 9.27
C ALA A 71 5.48 8.97 8.48
N VAL A 72 4.25 8.53 8.82
CA VAL A 72 3.53 7.50 8.04
C VAL A 72 3.26 7.99 6.62
N LYS A 73 2.75 9.22 6.45
CA LYS A 73 2.53 9.83 5.12
C LYS A 73 3.82 9.86 4.29
N LYS A 74 4.96 10.21 4.90
CA LYS A 74 6.25 10.23 4.21
C LYS A 74 6.64 8.84 3.67
N ILE A 75 6.47 7.78 4.48
CA ILE A 75 6.74 6.40 4.04
C ILE A 75 5.84 6.01 2.87
N GLU A 76 4.56 6.36 2.92
CA GLU A 76 3.62 6.05 1.84
C GLU A 76 3.94 6.81 0.55
N LEU A 77 4.34 8.07 0.64
CA LEU A 77 4.78 8.88 -0.51
C LEU A 77 6.07 8.32 -1.15
N GLU A 78 7.05 7.94 -0.33
CA GLU A 78 8.29 7.33 -0.82
C GLU A 78 8.01 5.99 -1.50
N TYR A 79 7.14 5.16 -0.92
CA TYR A 79 6.68 3.92 -1.54
C TYR A 79 6.03 4.17 -2.90
N GLU A 80 5.08 5.10 -2.98
CA GLU A 80 4.38 5.42 -4.23
C GLU A 80 5.36 5.87 -5.31
N LYS A 81 6.27 6.80 -4.97
CA LYS A 81 7.26 7.33 -5.90
C LYS A 81 8.17 6.21 -6.42
N SER A 82 8.70 5.38 -5.52
CA SER A 82 9.59 4.28 -5.91
C SER A 82 8.86 3.21 -6.72
N PHE A 83 7.59 2.92 -6.39
CA PHE A 83 6.83 1.94 -7.15
C PHE A 83 6.51 2.44 -8.56
N LYS A 84 5.99 3.67 -8.71
CA LYS A 84 5.76 4.27 -10.03
C LYS A 84 7.02 4.29 -10.92
N ALA A 85 8.19 4.53 -10.33
CA ALA A 85 9.46 4.60 -11.07
C ALA A 85 9.90 3.27 -11.70
N ILE A 86 9.40 2.13 -11.22
CA ILE A 86 9.72 0.81 -11.80
C ILE A 86 8.67 0.34 -12.80
N LEU A 87 7.55 1.04 -12.94
CA LEU A 87 6.45 0.65 -13.81
C LEU A 87 6.64 1.20 -15.23
N ASN A 88 6.14 0.47 -16.23
CA ASN A 88 5.98 0.99 -17.58
C ASN A 88 4.67 1.79 -17.73
N GLU A 89 4.47 2.47 -18.85
CA GLU A 89 3.30 3.32 -19.07
C GLU A 89 1.94 2.62 -18.86
N LYS A 90 1.82 1.37 -19.32
CA LYS A 90 0.58 0.59 -19.16
C LYS A 90 0.33 0.28 -17.68
N GLN A 91 1.35 -0.13 -16.96
CA GLN A 91 1.30 -0.42 -15.54
C GLN A 91 1.02 0.85 -14.72
N ILE A 92 1.60 2.00 -15.10
CA ILE A 92 1.33 3.30 -14.47
C ILE A 92 -0.15 3.65 -14.61
N LYS A 93 -0.75 3.49 -15.80
CA LYS A 93 -2.19 3.75 -16.00
C LYS A 93 -3.06 2.87 -15.10
N ILE A 94 -2.70 1.59 -14.93
CA ILE A 94 -3.39 0.69 -13.99
C ILE A 94 -3.29 1.25 -12.56
N PHE A 95 -2.08 1.64 -12.14
CA PHE A 95 -1.85 2.21 -10.81
C PHE A 95 -2.63 3.51 -10.57
N GLU A 96 -2.70 4.39 -11.56
CA GLU A 96 -3.45 5.65 -11.47
C GLU A 96 -4.96 5.43 -11.36
N VAL A 97 -5.53 4.53 -12.17
CA VAL A 97 -6.95 4.15 -12.06
C VAL A 97 -7.24 3.57 -10.68
N GLN A 98 -6.35 2.72 -10.18
CA GLN A 98 -6.43 2.16 -8.83
C GLN A 98 -6.43 3.23 -7.73
N GLN A 99 -5.58 4.25 -7.87
CA GLN A 99 -5.55 5.39 -6.96
C GLN A 99 -6.81 6.25 -7.04
N GLN A 100 -7.33 6.49 -8.25
CA GLN A 100 -8.57 7.24 -8.44
C GLN A 100 -9.77 6.54 -7.79
N ILE A 101 -9.89 5.23 -7.97
CA ILE A 101 -10.93 4.42 -7.30
C ILE A 101 -10.78 4.53 -5.78
N ALA A 102 -9.56 4.36 -5.25
CA ALA A 102 -9.31 4.44 -3.81
C ALA A 102 -9.62 5.84 -3.24
N LYS A 103 -9.36 6.91 -4.01
CA LYS A 103 -9.70 8.28 -3.65
C LYS A 103 -11.21 8.49 -3.62
N GLY A 104 -11.93 8.09 -4.67
CA GLY A 104 -13.39 8.17 -4.73
C GLY A 104 -14.06 7.43 -3.56
N LEU A 105 -13.61 6.21 -3.25
CA LEU A 105 -14.13 5.44 -2.11
C LEU A 105 -13.87 6.10 -0.75
N ARG A 106 -12.82 6.90 -0.60
CA ARG A 106 -12.55 7.66 0.64
C ARG A 106 -13.41 8.91 0.75
N GLU A 107 -13.73 9.53 -0.39
CA GLU A 107 -14.58 10.72 -0.47
C GLU A 107 -16.07 10.35 -0.28
N ASP A 108 -16.48 9.18 -0.76
CA ASP A 108 -17.84 8.63 -0.61
C ASP A 108 -18.07 7.89 0.73
N ALA A 109 -17.03 7.62 1.50
CA ALA A 109 -17.17 7.05 2.83
C ALA A 109 -17.81 8.10 3.76
N PRO A 110 -18.97 7.82 4.40
CA PRO A 110 -19.58 8.77 5.31
C PRO A 110 -18.59 9.11 6.43
N GLN A 111 -18.30 10.40 6.62
CA GLN A 111 -17.39 10.92 7.66
C GLN A 111 -17.84 10.62 9.11
N SER A 112 -18.94 9.88 9.30
CA SER A 112 -19.54 9.58 10.59
C SER A 112 -18.93 8.36 11.28
N SER A 113 -17.64 8.40 11.63
CA SER A 113 -17.11 7.55 12.71
C SER A 113 -15.85 8.05 13.42
N VAL A 114 -15.35 9.26 13.13
CA VAL A 114 -14.12 9.77 13.81
C VAL A 114 -14.42 10.69 15.01
N ASN A 115 -15.67 11.15 15.19
CA ASN A 115 -16.07 11.91 16.38
C ASN A 115 -17.29 11.28 17.05
N ARG A 116 -17.05 10.33 17.96
CA ARG A 116 -17.90 10.23 19.15
C ARG A 116 -17.01 10.55 20.35
N PRO A 117 -17.27 11.64 21.10
CA PRO A 117 -16.65 11.79 22.40
C PRO A 117 -17.13 10.62 23.26
N VAL A 118 -16.18 9.93 23.88
CA VAL A 118 -16.48 8.99 24.97
C VAL A 118 -17.15 9.81 26.06
N LYS A 119 -18.43 9.53 26.34
CA LYS A 119 -19.09 9.96 27.58
C LYS A 119 -18.71 9.01 28.69
#